data_AF-A0A2H5Q7G0-F1
#
_entry.id   AF-A0A2H5Q7G0-F1
#
_cell.length_a   1.000
_cell.length_b   1.000
_cell.length_c   1.000
_cell.angle_alpha   90.00
_cell.angle_beta   90.00
_cell.angle_gamma   90.00
#
_symmetry.space_group_name_H-M   'P 1'
#
loop_
_entity.id
_entity.type
_entity.pdbx_description
1 polymer ?
#
loop_
_entity_poly.entity_id
_entity_poly.type
_entity_poly.pdbx_seq_one_letter_code
_entity_poly.pdbx_strand_id
1 'polypeptide(L)'
;MGHSGNLQLKVVNGDAGYVLEDVPHLTDYIPDLPTYPNPLQFNAAYSVVKQYFVNVDDTVSQKIVVHKDSPRGTHFRRAGPRQKVYFVSDEVHACIVTCGGLCPGLNTVIREIVCGLYHMYGVSKILGIDGGYRGFYSKNTINLTPKVVNDIHKRGGTILGTSRGGHDTSKIVDSIQDRGINQVYIIGGDGTQKGAAVIYEEIRQRGLKVAVAGIPKTIDNDIPSPFYLEGEGGLYEFIEKRLKENGHMVIVIAEGAGQDLLAESLQSMNQQDASGNKLLQDVGLWISHKIKDHFARLHKMAINLKYIGQQFPYYSKLLLNLSYEDPTYMIRAIPSNASDNVYCTLLAQSAVHGAMAGYTGFTVGPVNGRHAYIPFNRINERQNQVVITDRMWARVLSSTNQPSFLSANELAKFKREKPSCPVVG
;
A
#
# COMPACT_ATOMS: atom_id res chain seq x y z
N MET A 1 -32.79 0.85 3.34
CA MET A 1 -32.53 0.50 1.93
C MET A 1 -31.41 1.39 1.44
N GLY A 2 -30.18 0.88 1.43
CA GLY A 2 -28.99 1.67 1.09
C GLY A 2 -28.86 1.85 -0.42
N HIS A 3 -28.88 3.10 -0.89
CA HIS A 3 -28.40 3.40 -2.23
C HIS A 3 -26.87 3.29 -2.20
N SER A 4 -26.35 2.20 -2.77
CA SER A 4 -24.96 2.14 -3.22
C SER A 4 -24.79 3.15 -4.34
N GLY A 5 -24.37 4.38 -4.01
CA GLY A 5 -23.86 5.31 -5.00
C GLY A 5 -22.61 4.70 -5.62
N ASN A 6 -22.76 4.05 -6.78
CA ASN A 6 -21.61 3.61 -7.56
C ASN A 6 -20.77 4.84 -7.88
N LEU A 7 -19.50 4.84 -7.45
CA LEU A 7 -18.48 5.79 -7.94
C LEU A 7 -18.51 5.71 -9.46
N GLN A 8 -19.08 6.71 -10.13
CA GLN A 8 -19.04 6.77 -11.59
C GLN A 8 -17.58 6.93 -12.01
N LEU A 9 -17.04 5.91 -12.67
CA LEU A 9 -15.73 5.94 -13.27
C LEU A 9 -15.69 7.04 -14.34
N LYS A 10 -14.77 7.99 -14.20
CA LYS A 10 -14.50 8.99 -15.23
C LYS A 10 -13.62 8.34 -16.31
N VAL A 11 -14.25 7.75 -17.31
CA VAL A 11 -13.55 7.04 -18.39
C VAL A 11 -13.54 7.88 -19.66
N VAL A 12 -12.36 8.10 -20.24
CA VAL A 12 -12.21 8.71 -21.56
C VAL A 12 -11.66 7.67 -22.52
N ASN A 13 -12.42 7.35 -23.57
CA ASN A 13 -11.98 6.43 -24.62
C ASN A 13 -11.29 7.22 -25.74
N GLY A 14 -10.28 6.61 -26.36
CA GLY A 14 -9.58 7.14 -27.51
C GLY A 14 -9.26 6.05 -28.53
N ASP A 15 -8.50 6.43 -29.57
CA ASP A 15 -8.18 5.54 -30.67
C ASP A 15 -7.38 4.30 -30.22
N ALA A 16 -7.46 3.24 -31.03
CA ALA A 16 -6.74 1.98 -30.80
C ALA A 16 -6.98 1.34 -29.41
N GLY A 17 -8.19 1.51 -28.87
CA GLY A 17 -8.57 0.96 -27.56
C GLY A 17 -7.83 1.61 -26.39
N TYR A 18 -7.48 2.89 -26.54
CA TYR A 18 -7.01 3.73 -25.44
C TYR A 18 -8.15 3.99 -24.45
N VAL A 19 -7.90 3.74 -23.18
CA VAL A 19 -8.85 3.99 -22.09
C VAL A 19 -8.14 4.76 -21.00
N LEU A 20 -8.51 6.01 -20.77
CA LEU A 20 -8.06 6.78 -19.62
C LEU A 20 -9.07 6.58 -18.48
N GLU A 21 -8.65 5.87 -17.45
CA GLU A 21 -9.33 5.84 -16.16
C GLU A 21 -8.91 7.09 -15.39
N ASP A 22 -9.65 8.17 -15.61
CA ASP A 22 -9.30 9.48 -15.14
C ASP A 22 -9.64 9.69 -13.66
N VAL A 23 -8.88 10.57 -13.02
CA VAL A 23 -9.15 11.01 -11.66
C VAL A 23 -10.22 12.10 -11.63
N PRO A 24 -11.11 12.08 -10.63
CA PRO A 24 -12.06 13.16 -10.44
C PRO A 24 -11.38 14.51 -10.21
N HIS A 25 -12.09 15.56 -10.59
CA HIS A 25 -11.65 16.94 -10.44
C HIS A 25 -12.77 17.76 -9.81
N LEU A 26 -12.44 18.80 -9.03
CA LEU A 26 -13.44 19.64 -8.35
C LEU A 26 -14.46 20.25 -9.33
N THR A 27 -14.02 20.59 -10.54
CA THR A 27 -14.89 21.12 -11.61
C THR A 27 -15.92 20.13 -12.13
N ASP A 28 -15.78 18.83 -11.81
CA ASP A 28 -16.74 17.81 -12.21
C ASP A 28 -18.08 17.96 -11.45
N TYR A 29 -18.08 18.65 -10.30
CA TYR A 29 -19.28 18.85 -9.47
C TYR A 29 -19.41 20.27 -8.87
N ILE A 30 -18.42 21.14 -9.06
CA ILE A 30 -18.50 22.57 -8.71
C ILE A 30 -18.25 23.37 -9.99
N PRO A 31 -19.29 23.91 -10.65
CA PRO A 31 -19.12 24.68 -11.88
C PRO A 31 -18.38 26.00 -11.62
N ASP A 32 -17.75 26.53 -12.67
CA ASP A 32 -17.16 27.88 -12.71
C ASP A 32 -16.11 28.19 -11.63
N LEU A 33 -15.38 27.16 -11.18
CA LEU A 33 -14.27 27.37 -10.23
C LEU A 33 -13.18 28.26 -10.84
N PRO A 34 -12.73 29.31 -10.13
CA PRO A 34 -11.64 30.15 -10.60
C PRO A 34 -10.33 29.36 -10.65
N THR A 35 -9.48 29.73 -11.59
CA THR A 35 -8.12 29.19 -11.73
C THR A 35 -7.08 30.27 -11.49
N TYR A 36 -5.97 29.88 -10.90
CA TYR A 36 -4.87 30.79 -10.54
C TYR A 36 -3.57 30.28 -11.15
N PRO A 37 -2.61 31.16 -11.48
CA PRO A 37 -1.27 30.73 -11.88
C PRO A 37 -0.62 29.97 -10.72
N ASN A 38 0.01 28.83 -11.02
CA ASN A 38 0.74 28.06 -10.02
C ASN A 38 1.92 28.90 -9.47
N PRO A 39 2.05 29.07 -8.14
CA PRO A 39 3.16 29.83 -7.53
C PRO A 39 4.55 29.33 -7.94
N LEU A 40 4.69 28.05 -8.29
CA LEU A 40 5.94 27.47 -8.79
C LEU A 40 6.46 28.15 -10.05
N GLN A 41 5.62 28.83 -10.83
CA GLN A 41 6.06 29.60 -11.99
C GLN A 41 7.01 30.75 -11.63
N PHE A 42 6.97 31.21 -10.37
CA PHE A 42 7.80 32.30 -9.86
C PHE A 42 8.91 31.81 -8.92
N ASN A 43 8.96 30.50 -8.64
CA ASN A 43 9.99 29.90 -7.81
C ASN A 43 11.27 29.71 -8.63
N ALA A 44 12.42 30.19 -8.15
CA ALA A 44 13.70 30.15 -8.88
C ALA A 44 14.13 28.75 -9.37
N ALA A 45 13.73 27.67 -8.68
CA ALA A 45 14.05 26.31 -9.11
C ALA A 45 13.13 25.80 -10.22
N TYR A 46 11.89 26.28 -10.28
CA TYR A 46 10.86 25.82 -11.23
C TYR A 46 10.61 26.79 -12.38
N SER A 47 10.90 28.08 -12.20
CA SER A 47 10.63 29.16 -13.15
C SER A 47 11.56 29.15 -14.37
N VAL A 48 12.72 28.49 -14.26
CA VAL A 48 13.77 28.49 -15.30
C VAL A 48 13.39 27.58 -16.47
N VAL A 49 12.61 26.52 -16.23
CA VAL A 49 12.29 25.53 -17.27
C VAL A 49 10.78 25.27 -17.31
N LYS A 50 10.11 25.82 -18.32
CA LYS A 50 8.67 25.59 -18.57
C LYS A 50 8.29 24.10 -18.67
N GLN A 51 9.23 23.22 -19.05
CA GLN A 51 9.04 21.76 -19.13
C GLN A 51 8.88 21.07 -17.76
N TYR A 52 9.07 21.75 -16.62
CA TYR A 52 8.83 21.14 -15.32
C TYR A 52 7.35 20.99 -14.96
N PHE A 53 6.45 21.68 -15.68
CA PHE A 53 5.02 21.46 -15.57
C PHE A 53 4.57 20.27 -16.41
N VAL A 54 3.73 19.43 -15.83
CA VAL A 54 3.12 18.28 -16.51
C VAL A 54 1.93 18.77 -17.32
N ASN A 55 1.84 18.34 -18.58
CA ASN A 55 0.70 18.67 -19.42
C ASN A 55 -0.57 18.05 -18.82
N VAL A 56 -1.71 18.74 -18.96
CA VAL A 56 -2.99 18.19 -18.51
C VAL A 56 -3.26 16.85 -19.18
N ASP A 57 -2.91 16.69 -20.46
CA ASP A 57 -3.17 15.47 -21.25
C ASP A 57 -2.12 14.37 -21.09
N ASP A 58 -1.06 14.58 -20.30
CA ASP A 58 -0.05 13.55 -20.07
C ASP A 58 -0.67 12.36 -19.32
N THR A 59 -0.58 11.18 -19.92
CA THR A 59 -1.01 9.92 -19.30
C THR A 59 0.11 8.89 -19.25
N VAL A 60 0.00 7.98 -18.28
CA VAL A 60 0.92 6.88 -18.01
C VAL A 60 0.18 5.59 -18.29
N SER A 61 0.69 4.79 -19.23
CA SER A 61 0.07 3.51 -19.56
C SER A 61 0.23 2.53 -18.41
N GLN A 62 -0.84 1.80 -18.07
CA GLN A 62 -0.78 0.70 -17.12
C GLN A 62 0.02 -0.48 -17.69
N LYS A 63 -0.14 -0.73 -19.00
CA LYS A 63 0.57 -1.77 -19.73
C LYS A 63 1.43 -1.15 -20.83
N ILE A 64 2.74 -1.30 -20.73
CA ILE A 64 3.70 -0.77 -21.72
C ILE A 64 4.04 -1.80 -22.81
N VAL A 65 3.85 -3.09 -22.55
CA VAL A 65 4.10 -4.16 -23.53
C VAL A 65 2.78 -4.57 -24.16
N VAL A 66 2.59 -4.21 -25.44
CA VAL A 66 1.39 -4.52 -26.22
C VAL A 66 1.77 -5.06 -27.60
N HIS A 67 0.88 -5.85 -28.21
CA HIS A 67 1.03 -6.26 -29.61
C HIS A 67 0.57 -5.15 -30.55
N LYS A 68 1.06 -5.19 -31.80
CA LYS A 68 0.77 -4.17 -32.82
C LYS A 68 -0.72 -3.87 -32.97
N ASP A 69 -1.55 -4.91 -33.00
CA ASP A 69 -2.99 -4.81 -33.25
C ASP A 69 -3.83 -5.00 -31.99
N SER A 70 -3.20 -5.06 -30.81
CA SER A 70 -3.92 -5.16 -29.53
C SER A 70 -4.31 -3.78 -28.99
N PRO A 71 -5.42 -3.67 -28.24
CA PRO A 71 -5.80 -2.44 -27.56
C PRO A 71 -4.66 -1.87 -26.72
N ARG A 72 -4.49 -0.54 -26.74
CA ARG A 72 -3.52 0.16 -25.89
C ARG A 72 -3.84 0.03 -24.40
N GLY A 73 -5.12 -0.15 -24.05
CA GLY A 73 -5.57 -0.45 -22.71
C GLY A 73 -5.61 0.76 -21.78
N THR A 74 -5.64 0.47 -20.48
CA THR A 74 -5.82 1.47 -19.42
C THR A 74 -4.60 2.38 -19.27
N HIS A 75 -4.86 3.67 -19.11
CA HIS A 75 -3.92 4.74 -18.79
C HIS A 75 -4.41 5.50 -17.57
N PHE A 76 -3.47 6.07 -16.83
CA PHE A 76 -3.73 6.93 -15.68
C PHE A 76 -3.15 8.31 -15.92
N ARG A 77 -3.72 9.35 -15.31
CA ARG A 77 -3.20 10.70 -15.47
C ARG A 77 -1.85 10.85 -14.78
N ARG A 78 -0.86 11.44 -15.47
CA ARG A 78 0.49 11.62 -14.93
C ARG A 78 0.49 12.60 -13.75
N ALA A 79 1.13 12.23 -12.65
CA ALA A 79 1.25 13.08 -11.48
C ALA A 79 2.30 14.19 -11.69
N GLY A 80 2.10 15.34 -11.03
CA GLY A 80 3.04 16.47 -11.05
C GLY A 80 2.37 17.83 -11.12
N PRO A 81 3.17 18.92 -11.05
CA PRO A 81 2.65 20.28 -11.00
C PRO A 81 1.96 20.67 -12.31
N ARG A 82 0.79 21.30 -12.21
CA ARG A 82 0.07 21.90 -13.34
C ARG A 82 0.35 23.40 -13.41
N GLN A 83 0.22 23.99 -14.60
CA GLN A 83 0.42 25.43 -14.78
C GLN A 83 -0.60 26.26 -14.00
N LYS A 84 -1.83 25.77 -13.89
CA LYS A 84 -2.92 26.40 -13.13
C LYS A 84 -3.27 25.57 -11.90
N VAL A 85 -3.68 26.25 -10.83
CA VAL A 85 -4.17 25.69 -9.57
C VAL A 85 -5.59 26.20 -9.29
N TYR A 86 -6.32 25.50 -8.42
CA TYR A 86 -7.70 25.83 -8.04
C TYR A 86 -7.83 26.31 -6.59
N PHE A 87 -6.70 26.40 -5.90
CA PHE A 87 -6.58 26.91 -4.55
C PHE A 87 -5.55 28.04 -4.49
N VAL A 88 -5.92 29.12 -3.81
CA VAL A 88 -5.00 30.19 -3.43
C VAL A 88 -4.35 29.81 -2.10
N SER A 89 -3.04 30.04 -1.98
CA SER A 89 -2.22 29.66 -0.83
C SER A 89 -2.80 30.04 0.53
N ASP A 90 -3.30 31.27 0.66
CA ASP A 90 -3.82 31.83 1.92
C ASP A 90 -5.20 31.26 2.34
N GLU A 91 -5.93 30.71 1.35
CA GLU A 91 -7.23 30.08 1.56
C GLU A 91 -7.10 28.60 1.89
N VAL A 92 -5.96 27.97 1.61
CA VAL A 92 -5.78 26.55 1.89
C VAL A 92 -5.73 26.33 3.40
N HIS A 93 -6.57 25.41 3.86
CA HIS A 93 -6.50 24.82 5.18
C HIS A 93 -6.42 23.31 5.00
N ALA A 94 -5.20 22.79 5.12
CA ALA A 94 -4.91 21.38 4.87
C ALA A 94 -4.93 20.58 6.17
N CYS A 95 -5.36 19.32 6.11
CA CYS A 95 -5.15 18.37 7.19
C CYS A 95 -4.47 17.08 6.70
N ILE A 96 -3.68 16.47 7.59
CA ILE A 96 -2.96 15.22 7.36
C ILE A 96 -3.39 14.23 8.43
N VAL A 97 -3.68 12.99 8.04
CA VAL A 97 -4.02 11.90 8.96
C VAL A 97 -3.27 10.62 8.60
N THR A 98 -2.75 9.92 9.61
CA THR A 98 -2.14 8.59 9.46
C THR A 98 -3.01 7.51 10.11
N CYS A 99 -3.35 6.46 9.35
CA CYS A 99 -4.22 5.38 9.79
C CYS A 99 -3.59 3.98 9.59
N GLY A 100 -4.06 3.01 10.37
CA GLY A 100 -3.65 1.61 10.28
C GLY A 100 -2.31 1.28 10.95
N GLY A 101 -1.71 0.15 10.58
CA GLY A 101 -0.42 -0.29 11.12
C GLY A 101 0.75 0.59 10.68
N LEU A 102 1.79 0.67 11.52
CA LEU A 102 3.01 1.43 11.22
C LEU A 102 3.74 0.89 9.98
N CYS A 103 4.53 1.76 9.36
CA CYS A 103 5.40 1.47 8.22
C CYS A 103 6.53 2.51 8.25
N PRO A 104 7.78 2.15 7.91
CA PRO A 104 8.83 3.14 7.70
C PRO A 104 8.39 4.18 6.66
N GLY A 105 8.75 5.44 6.88
CA GLY A 105 8.44 6.54 5.95
C GLY A 105 7.19 7.36 6.26
N LEU A 106 6.35 6.97 7.23
CA LEU A 106 5.16 7.75 7.62
C LEU A 106 5.51 9.21 7.99
N ASN A 107 6.51 9.40 8.85
CA ASN A 107 7.00 10.73 9.21
C ASN A 107 7.61 11.49 8.02
N THR A 108 8.24 10.78 7.07
CA THR A 108 8.76 11.39 5.84
C THR A 108 7.61 11.92 4.99
N VAL A 109 6.56 11.14 4.76
CA VAL A 109 5.37 11.60 4.02
C VAL A 109 4.74 12.82 4.68
N ILE A 110 4.56 12.80 6.01
CA ILE A 110 4.02 13.97 6.75
C ILE A 110 4.91 15.20 6.52
N ARG A 111 6.22 15.05 6.69
CA ARG A 111 7.19 16.13 6.49
C ARG A 111 7.10 16.69 5.07
N GLU A 112 7.10 15.84 4.06
CA GLU A 112 7.16 16.27 2.66
C GLU A 112 5.85 16.88 2.18
N ILE A 113 4.70 16.48 2.73
CA ILE A 113 3.43 17.18 2.50
C ILE A 113 3.50 18.59 3.11
N VAL A 114 3.94 18.71 4.37
CA VAL A 114 4.03 20.01 5.07
C VAL A 114 5.03 20.94 4.36
N CYS A 115 6.23 20.44 4.04
CA CYS A 115 7.25 21.19 3.33
C CYS A 115 6.80 21.54 1.91
N GLY A 116 6.10 20.63 1.22
CA GLY A 116 5.58 20.89 -0.12
C GLY A 116 4.51 21.99 -0.12
N LEU A 117 3.52 21.89 0.76
CA LEU A 117 2.50 22.93 0.94
C LEU A 117 3.13 24.28 1.30
N TYR A 118 4.05 24.31 2.26
CA TYR A 118 4.63 25.55 2.76
C TYR A 118 5.64 26.18 1.78
N HIS A 119 6.66 25.44 1.35
CA HIS A 119 7.77 26.00 0.56
C HIS A 119 7.45 26.13 -0.93
N MET A 120 6.65 25.21 -1.50
CA MET A 120 6.31 25.27 -2.93
C MET A 120 5.08 26.13 -3.19
N TYR A 121 4.11 26.07 -2.29
CA TYR A 121 2.80 26.69 -2.48
C TYR A 121 2.47 27.80 -1.49
N GLY A 122 3.31 28.12 -0.50
CA GLY A 122 3.07 29.22 0.44
C GLY A 122 1.93 28.96 1.44
N VAL A 123 1.45 27.72 1.57
CA VAL A 123 0.36 27.35 2.47
C VAL A 123 0.87 27.29 3.91
N SER A 124 0.23 28.03 4.82
CA SER A 124 0.65 28.14 6.23
C SER A 124 -0.28 27.43 7.22
N LYS A 125 -1.53 27.16 6.86
CA LYS A 125 -2.53 26.52 7.73
C LYS A 125 -2.58 25.01 7.46
N ILE A 126 -1.78 24.25 8.21
CA ILE A 126 -1.66 22.80 8.06
C ILE A 126 -1.84 22.11 9.41
N LEU A 127 -2.82 21.21 9.50
CA LEU A 127 -3.15 20.47 10.71
C LEU A 127 -2.81 18.99 10.59
N GLY A 128 -2.34 18.40 11.68
CA GLY A 128 -2.28 16.97 11.88
C GLY A 128 -3.48 16.49 12.70
N ILE A 129 -4.17 15.46 12.23
CA ILE A 129 -5.26 14.81 12.94
C ILE A 129 -4.68 13.68 13.79
N ASP A 130 -4.89 13.77 15.10
CA ASP A 130 -4.29 12.85 16.08
C ASP A 130 -5.02 11.50 16.13
N GLY A 131 -4.29 10.39 16.06
CA GLY A 131 -4.83 9.06 16.31
C GLY A 131 -5.76 8.51 15.22
N GLY A 132 -5.46 8.77 13.95
CA GLY A 132 -6.20 8.20 12.81
C GLY A 132 -7.60 8.80 12.63
N TYR A 133 -8.53 8.05 12.03
CA TYR A 133 -9.88 8.56 11.73
C TYR A 133 -10.68 9.00 12.95
N ARG A 134 -10.44 8.37 14.12
CA ARG A 134 -11.07 8.76 15.39
C ARG A 134 -10.69 10.18 15.82
N GLY A 135 -9.53 10.66 15.37
CA GLY A 135 -9.06 12.02 15.63
C GLY A 135 -10.03 13.09 15.16
N PHE A 136 -10.75 12.86 14.06
CA PHE A 136 -11.75 13.81 13.55
C PHE A 136 -12.91 14.04 14.52
N TYR A 137 -13.21 13.09 15.41
CA TYR A 137 -14.31 13.23 16.39
C TYR A 137 -13.94 14.15 17.55
N SER A 138 -12.64 14.31 17.79
CA SER A 138 -12.10 15.15 18.85
C SER A 138 -11.57 16.46 18.26
N LYS A 139 -11.61 17.55 19.02
CA LYS A 139 -11.00 18.82 18.56
C LYS A 139 -9.47 18.81 18.54
N ASN A 140 -8.83 17.73 19.00
CA ASN A 140 -7.38 17.62 19.13
C ASN A 140 -6.71 17.59 17.75
N THR A 141 -5.91 18.62 17.46
CA THR A 141 -5.08 18.71 16.27
C THR A 141 -3.71 19.22 16.62
N ILE A 142 -2.73 18.82 15.83
CA ILE A 142 -1.35 19.28 15.93
C ILE A 142 -1.13 20.33 14.84
N ASN A 143 -0.69 21.53 15.20
CA ASN A 143 -0.31 22.52 14.19
C ASN A 143 1.01 22.12 13.54
N LEU A 144 1.00 21.87 12.24
CA LEU A 144 2.16 21.39 11.50
C LEU A 144 2.84 22.54 10.76
N THR A 145 4.09 22.80 11.09
CA THR A 145 4.95 23.79 10.42
C THR A 145 6.25 23.13 9.99
N PRO A 146 7.01 23.69 9.04
CA PRO A 146 8.33 23.17 8.66
C PRO A 146 9.27 22.97 9.87
N LYS A 147 9.13 23.83 10.89
CA LYS A 147 9.88 23.70 12.15
C LYS A 147 9.44 22.48 12.97
N VAL A 148 8.14 22.22 13.07
CA VAL A 148 7.58 21.07 13.82
C VAL A 148 7.93 19.74 13.13
N VAL A 149 7.87 19.70 11.80
CA VAL A 149 8.22 18.50 11.03
C VAL A 149 9.72 18.39 10.71
N ASN A 150 10.54 19.30 11.26
CA ASN A 150 11.97 19.19 11.05
C ASN A 150 12.48 17.90 11.70
N ASP A 151 13.37 17.19 10.99
CA ASP A 151 14.00 15.95 11.46
C ASP A 151 13.08 14.76 11.79
N ILE A 152 11.75 14.85 11.66
CA ILE A 152 10.85 13.72 11.99
C ILE A 152 11.09 12.50 11.08
N HIS A 153 11.60 12.73 9.85
CA HIS A 153 11.99 11.67 8.91
C HIS A 153 13.12 10.77 9.44
N LYS A 154 13.89 11.22 10.43
CA LYS A 154 14.94 10.44 11.12
C LYS A 154 14.36 9.50 12.20
N ARG A 155 13.06 9.58 12.47
CA ARG A 155 12.34 8.80 13.48
C ARG A 155 11.35 7.88 12.79
N GLY A 156 11.27 6.63 13.24
CA GLY A 156 10.20 5.74 12.81
C GLY A 156 8.86 6.04 13.49
N GLY A 157 7.83 5.29 13.12
CA GLY A 157 6.47 5.55 13.55
C GLY A 157 5.84 6.79 12.89
N THR A 158 4.88 7.41 13.57
CA THR A 158 4.20 8.63 13.12
C THR A 158 4.04 9.62 14.28
N ILE A 159 4.36 10.89 14.06
CA ILE A 159 4.14 11.96 15.06
C ILE A 159 2.67 12.28 15.31
N LEU A 160 1.77 11.84 14.43
CA LEU A 160 0.33 12.06 14.55
C LEU A 160 -0.39 10.93 15.29
N GLY A 161 0.33 9.89 15.72
CA GLY A 161 -0.30 8.65 16.15
C GLY A 161 -1.08 7.95 15.02
N THR A 162 -1.57 6.75 15.30
CA THR A 162 -2.38 6.00 14.33
C THR A 162 -3.37 5.11 15.07
N SER A 163 -4.49 4.81 14.42
CA SER A 163 -5.46 3.83 14.91
C SER A 163 -5.93 2.91 13.77
N ARG A 164 -6.38 1.72 14.14
CA ARG A 164 -7.20 0.86 13.25
C ARG A 164 -8.68 1.16 13.48
N GLY A 165 -9.48 1.07 12.42
CA GLY A 165 -10.93 1.29 12.48
C GLY A 165 -11.32 2.72 12.89
N GLY A 166 -12.54 2.86 13.42
CA GLY A 166 -13.08 4.15 13.85
C GLY A 166 -13.35 5.10 12.69
N HIS A 167 -13.91 4.57 11.60
CA HIS A 167 -14.38 5.35 10.46
C HIS A 167 -15.86 5.65 10.64
N ASP A 168 -16.23 6.93 10.59
CA ASP A 168 -17.61 7.41 10.62
C ASP A 168 -17.68 8.59 9.65
N THR A 169 -18.18 8.33 8.45
CA THR A 169 -18.10 9.27 7.32
C THR A 169 -18.72 10.62 7.66
N SER A 170 -19.93 10.61 8.24
CA SER A 170 -20.65 11.85 8.55
C SER A 170 -19.85 12.69 9.54
N LYS A 171 -19.38 12.10 10.65
CA LYS A 171 -18.57 12.86 11.64
C LYS A 171 -17.26 13.38 11.08
N ILE A 172 -16.61 12.62 10.20
CA ILE A 172 -15.36 13.05 9.56
C ILE A 172 -15.62 14.24 8.66
N VAL A 173 -16.64 14.17 7.80
CA VAL A 173 -16.97 15.26 6.86
C VAL A 173 -17.54 16.49 7.59
N ASP A 174 -18.32 16.29 8.65
CA ASP A 174 -18.77 17.37 9.54
C ASP A 174 -17.56 18.08 10.16
N SER A 175 -16.58 17.34 10.69
CA SER A 175 -15.34 17.95 11.22
C SER A 175 -14.50 18.64 10.14
N ILE A 176 -14.49 18.16 8.90
CA ILE A 176 -13.78 18.81 7.79
C ILE A 176 -14.45 20.16 7.50
N GLN A 177 -15.77 20.17 7.41
CA GLN A 177 -16.57 21.35 7.13
C GLN A 177 -16.51 22.38 8.27
N ASP A 178 -16.71 21.96 9.52
CA ASP A 178 -16.70 22.81 10.72
C ASP A 178 -15.36 23.53 10.93
N ARG A 179 -14.25 22.91 10.50
CA ARG A 179 -12.91 23.49 10.59
C ARG A 179 -12.50 24.28 9.35
N GLY A 180 -13.35 24.31 8.32
CA GLY A 180 -13.03 24.93 7.03
C GLY A 180 -11.83 24.27 6.34
N ILE A 181 -11.62 22.97 6.54
CA ILE A 181 -10.55 22.22 5.87
C ILE A 181 -10.95 22.01 4.41
N ASN A 182 -10.04 22.36 3.49
CA ASN A 182 -10.27 22.24 2.05
C ASN A 182 -9.25 21.36 1.32
N GLN A 183 -8.29 20.78 2.06
CA GLN A 183 -7.43 19.70 1.56
C GLN A 183 -7.23 18.63 2.64
N VAL A 184 -7.42 17.37 2.29
CA VAL A 184 -7.34 16.23 3.21
C VAL A 184 -6.37 15.20 2.63
N TYR A 185 -5.28 14.97 3.35
CA TYR A 185 -4.23 14.01 2.98
C TYR A 185 -4.32 12.78 3.89
N ILE A 186 -4.69 11.65 3.32
CA ILE A 186 -4.99 10.41 4.07
C ILE A 186 -3.92 9.36 3.79
N ILE A 187 -3.08 9.08 4.79
CA ILE A 187 -1.97 8.14 4.69
C ILE A 187 -2.38 6.82 5.34
N GLY A 188 -2.46 5.74 4.56
CA GLY A 188 -2.86 4.44 5.09
C GLY A 188 -2.97 3.33 4.05
N GLY A 189 -3.21 2.10 4.53
CA GLY A 189 -3.36 0.91 3.69
C GLY A 189 -4.76 0.76 3.10
N ASP A 190 -5.08 -0.40 2.53
CA ASP A 190 -6.32 -0.66 1.78
C ASP A 190 -7.59 -0.24 2.52
N GLY A 191 -7.75 -0.65 3.79
CA GLY A 191 -8.91 -0.27 4.60
C GLY A 191 -9.02 1.25 4.80
N THR A 192 -7.89 1.95 4.90
CA THR A 192 -7.87 3.41 4.97
C THR A 192 -8.26 4.04 3.64
N GLN A 193 -7.75 3.54 2.52
CA GLN A 193 -8.08 4.05 1.18
C GLN A 193 -9.56 3.83 0.83
N LYS A 194 -10.15 2.71 1.26
CA LYS A 194 -11.60 2.49 1.21
C LYS A 194 -12.37 3.58 1.98
N GLY A 195 -11.93 3.91 3.20
CA GLY A 195 -12.49 5.02 3.97
C GLY A 195 -12.34 6.37 3.27
N ALA A 196 -11.19 6.64 2.66
CA ALA A 196 -10.93 7.86 1.89
C ALA A 196 -11.88 8.01 0.69
N ALA A 197 -12.19 6.91 0.00
CA ALA A 197 -13.17 6.88 -1.09
C ALA A 197 -14.57 7.30 -0.63
N VAL A 198 -15.01 6.79 0.53
CA VAL A 198 -16.33 7.12 1.08
C VAL A 198 -16.37 8.57 1.60
N ILE A 199 -15.29 9.07 2.20
CA ILE A 199 -15.15 10.49 2.59
C ILE A 199 -15.25 11.40 1.36
N TYR A 200 -14.54 11.06 0.30
CA TYR A 200 -14.59 11.79 -0.96
C TYR A 200 -16.01 11.82 -1.55
N GLU A 201 -16.72 10.70 -1.58
CA GLU A 201 -18.09 10.66 -2.10
C GLU A 201 -19.06 11.52 -1.28
N GLU A 202 -18.95 11.52 0.04
CA GLU A 202 -19.77 12.38 0.90
C GLU A 202 -19.45 13.87 0.67
N ILE A 203 -18.17 14.24 0.54
CA ILE A 203 -17.73 15.60 0.19
C ILE A 203 -18.33 16.04 -1.15
N ARG A 204 -18.28 15.16 -2.15
CA ARG A 204 -18.85 15.39 -3.49
C ARG A 204 -20.36 15.57 -3.42
N GLN A 205 -21.06 14.72 -2.68
CA GLN A 205 -22.52 14.80 -2.50
C GLN A 205 -22.94 16.12 -1.82
N ARG A 206 -22.15 16.60 -0.87
CA ARG A 206 -22.36 17.90 -0.21
C ARG A 206 -21.91 19.12 -1.05
N GLY A 207 -21.29 18.90 -2.21
CA GLY A 207 -20.80 19.99 -3.07
C GLY A 207 -19.67 20.81 -2.45
N LEU A 208 -18.86 20.22 -1.56
CA LEU A 208 -17.83 20.94 -0.83
C LEU A 208 -16.55 21.07 -1.68
N LYS A 209 -15.93 22.26 -1.69
CA LYS A 209 -14.64 22.52 -2.34
C LYS A 209 -13.49 21.93 -1.50
N VAL A 210 -13.41 20.60 -1.42
CA VAL A 210 -12.39 19.87 -0.65
C VAL A 210 -11.67 18.84 -1.53
N ALA A 211 -10.34 18.96 -1.61
CA ALA A 211 -9.51 17.96 -2.28
C ALA A 211 -9.17 16.82 -1.30
N VAL A 212 -9.48 15.58 -1.67
CA VAL A 212 -9.14 14.37 -0.90
C VAL A 212 -8.08 13.59 -1.67
N ALA A 213 -6.89 13.48 -1.08
CA ALA A 213 -5.76 12.76 -1.64
C ALA A 213 -5.32 11.63 -0.70
N GLY A 214 -5.29 10.40 -1.22
CA GLY A 214 -4.73 9.23 -0.56
C GLY A 214 -3.24 9.10 -0.80
N ILE A 215 -2.51 8.64 0.21
CA ILE A 215 -1.12 8.19 0.08
C ILE A 215 -1.09 6.73 0.54
N PRO A 216 -0.83 5.77 -0.37
CA PRO A 216 -0.97 4.36 -0.06
C PRO A 216 0.19 3.91 0.81
N LYS A 217 -0.14 3.20 1.90
CA LYS A 217 0.82 2.65 2.85
C LYS A 217 0.66 1.14 2.96
N THR A 218 1.55 0.42 2.29
CA THR A 218 1.77 -1.01 2.50
C THR A 218 3.25 -1.28 2.75
N ILE A 219 3.55 -2.17 3.68
CA ILE A 219 4.86 -2.85 3.78
C ILE A 219 4.73 -4.31 3.34
N ASP A 220 3.49 -4.74 3.13
CA ASP A 220 3.12 -6.11 2.88
C ASP A 220 3.28 -6.31 1.37
N ASN A 221 4.29 -7.10 0.99
CA ASN A 221 4.45 -7.63 -0.35
C ASN A 221 4.13 -9.11 -0.24
N ASP A 222 2.85 -9.46 -0.30
CA ASP A 222 2.37 -10.82 -0.10
C ASP A 222 2.95 -11.71 -1.21
N ILE A 223 4.00 -12.45 -0.87
CA ILE A 223 4.62 -13.43 -1.76
C ILE A 223 3.88 -14.75 -1.57
N PRO A 224 2.99 -15.16 -2.51
CA PRO A 224 2.53 -16.54 -2.56
C PRO A 224 3.73 -17.48 -2.69
N SER A 225 3.96 -18.27 -1.64
CA SER A 225 4.90 -19.39 -1.66
C SER A 225 4.11 -20.67 -1.44
N PRO A 226 3.40 -21.18 -2.47
CA PRO A 226 2.73 -22.46 -2.36
C PRO A 226 3.80 -23.55 -2.18
N PHE A 227 3.58 -24.43 -1.21
CA PHE A 227 4.37 -25.64 -1.03
C PHE A 227 3.48 -26.78 -0.55
N TYR A 228 3.94 -28.00 -0.73
CA TYR A 228 3.31 -29.21 -0.20
C TYR A 228 4.34 -30.04 0.56
N LEU A 229 3.85 -30.83 1.51
CA LEU A 229 4.72 -31.56 2.44
C LEU A 229 5.23 -32.88 1.86
N GLU A 230 4.33 -33.70 1.31
CA GLU A 230 4.58 -35.08 0.90
C GLU A 230 4.46 -35.26 -0.63
N GLY A 231 5.25 -36.19 -1.19
CA GLY A 231 5.26 -36.50 -2.63
C GLY A 231 6.52 -36.00 -3.34
N GLU A 232 6.68 -36.40 -4.61
CA GLU A 232 7.84 -36.02 -5.43
C GLU A 232 7.96 -34.49 -5.52
N GLY A 233 9.12 -33.94 -5.18
CA GLY A 233 9.38 -32.50 -5.16
C GLY A 233 8.80 -31.74 -3.94
N GLY A 234 8.22 -32.47 -2.98
CA GLY A 234 7.68 -31.91 -1.74
C GLY A 234 8.76 -31.49 -0.74
N LEU A 235 8.33 -30.77 0.30
CA LEU A 235 9.23 -30.24 1.33
C LEU A 235 10.06 -31.35 2.01
N TYR A 236 9.47 -32.50 2.33
CA TYR A 236 10.19 -33.56 3.03
C TYR A 236 11.32 -34.17 2.20
N GLU A 237 11.09 -34.44 0.91
CA GLU A 237 12.13 -34.97 0.01
C GLU A 237 13.28 -33.96 -0.13
N PHE A 238 12.94 -32.66 -0.23
CA PHE A 238 13.94 -31.61 -0.28
C PHE A 238 14.77 -31.50 1.01
N ILE A 239 14.13 -31.63 2.18
CA ILE A 239 14.83 -31.68 3.48
C ILE A 239 15.78 -32.87 3.50
N GLU A 240 15.32 -34.07 3.13
CA GLU A 240 16.14 -35.27 3.11
C GLU A 240 17.37 -35.11 2.20
N LYS A 241 17.16 -34.62 0.98
CA LYS A 241 18.23 -34.36 0.01
C LYS A 241 19.25 -33.36 0.56
N ARG A 242 18.80 -32.22 1.07
CA ARG A 242 19.67 -31.15 1.59
C ARG A 242 20.46 -31.60 2.82
N LEU A 243 19.84 -32.35 3.72
CA LEU A 243 20.53 -32.91 4.89
C LEU A 243 21.59 -33.94 4.48
N LYS A 244 21.33 -34.77 3.46
CA LYS A 244 22.34 -35.71 2.93
C LYS A 244 23.50 -35.00 2.25
N GLU A 245 23.23 -33.92 1.51
CA GLU A 245 24.25 -33.16 0.77
C GLU A 245 25.11 -32.27 1.69
N ASN A 246 24.49 -31.58 2.65
CA ASN A 246 25.14 -30.51 3.42
C ASN A 246 25.32 -30.84 4.92
N GLY A 247 24.68 -31.90 5.41
CA GLY A 247 24.66 -32.26 6.84
C GLY A 247 23.83 -31.33 7.74
N HIS A 248 23.40 -30.16 7.22
CA HIS A 248 22.60 -29.18 7.95
C HIS A 248 21.69 -28.39 6.99
N MET A 249 20.64 -27.78 7.54
CA MET A 249 19.66 -26.99 6.81
C MET A 249 19.06 -25.93 7.73
N VAL A 250 18.74 -24.75 7.16
CA VAL A 250 17.93 -23.73 7.81
C VAL A 250 16.67 -23.53 6.97
N ILE A 251 15.50 -23.58 7.62
CA ILE A 251 14.22 -23.27 7.00
C ILE A 251 13.74 -21.96 7.60
N VAL A 252 13.48 -20.96 6.76
CA VAL A 252 12.86 -19.70 7.16
C VAL A 252 11.45 -19.69 6.60
N ILE A 253 10.46 -19.53 7.47
CA ILE A 253 9.05 -19.52 7.10
C ILE A 253 8.54 -18.11 7.34
N ALA A 254 8.12 -17.46 6.26
CA ALA A 254 7.49 -16.15 6.35
C ALA A 254 6.12 -16.27 7.04
N GLU A 255 5.74 -15.22 7.76
CA GLU A 255 4.40 -15.11 8.34
C GLU A 255 3.35 -15.30 7.25
N GLY A 256 2.38 -16.19 7.48
CA GLY A 256 1.31 -16.50 6.53
C GLY A 256 1.61 -17.63 5.52
N ALA A 257 2.86 -18.06 5.34
CA ALA A 257 3.16 -19.22 4.50
C ALA A 257 2.60 -20.51 5.12
N GLY A 258 1.96 -21.38 4.32
CA GLY A 258 1.45 -22.68 4.76
C GLY A 258 0.18 -22.66 5.63
N GLN A 259 -0.49 -21.51 5.74
CA GLN A 259 -1.75 -21.39 6.50
C GLN A 259 -2.87 -22.25 5.94
N ASP A 260 -2.94 -22.42 4.62
CA ASP A 260 -3.94 -23.26 3.98
C ASP A 260 -3.76 -24.74 4.36
N LEU A 261 -2.52 -25.21 4.38
CA LEU A 261 -2.18 -26.58 4.82
C LEU A 261 -2.53 -26.82 6.30
N LEU A 262 -2.32 -25.79 7.12
CA LEU A 262 -2.66 -25.82 8.54
C LEU A 262 -4.18 -25.86 8.74
N ALA A 263 -4.92 -25.04 7.98
CA ALA A 263 -6.38 -25.00 8.03
C ALA A 263 -7.01 -26.34 7.61
N GLU A 264 -6.50 -26.95 6.54
CA GLU A 264 -6.90 -28.31 6.11
C GLU A 264 -6.64 -29.35 7.20
N SER A 265 -5.53 -29.24 7.93
CA SER A 265 -5.17 -30.17 9.01
C SER A 265 -5.96 -29.98 10.31
N LEU A 266 -6.54 -28.80 10.58
CA LEU A 266 -7.10 -28.46 11.90
C LEU A 266 -8.60 -28.16 11.93
N GLN A 267 -9.33 -28.18 10.80
CA GLN A 267 -10.78 -27.86 10.75
C GLN A 267 -11.15 -26.60 11.57
N SER A 268 -10.28 -25.60 11.61
CA SER A 268 -10.39 -24.48 12.56
C SER A 268 -11.07 -23.25 11.95
N MET A 269 -11.82 -22.51 12.77
CA MET A 269 -12.58 -21.33 12.37
C MET A 269 -11.67 -20.15 12.00
N ASN A 270 -11.93 -19.50 10.86
CA ASN A 270 -11.29 -18.24 10.46
C ASN A 270 -11.63 -17.13 11.46
N GLN A 271 -10.70 -16.80 12.35
CA GLN A 271 -10.81 -15.59 13.18
C GLN A 271 -10.22 -14.41 12.41
N GLN A 272 -10.87 -13.25 12.48
CA GLN A 272 -10.41 -12.00 11.87
C GLN A 272 -10.02 -10.99 12.95
N ASP A 273 -9.03 -10.15 12.66
CA ASP A 273 -8.70 -9.00 13.48
C ASP A 273 -9.69 -7.83 13.25
N ALA A 274 -9.57 -6.76 14.05
CA ALA A 274 -10.43 -5.58 13.95
C ALA A 274 -10.28 -4.79 12.62
N SER A 275 -9.32 -5.13 11.77
CA SER A 275 -9.14 -4.58 10.42
C SER A 275 -9.65 -5.52 9.32
N GLY A 276 -10.20 -6.67 9.67
CA GLY A 276 -10.71 -7.67 8.72
C GLY A 276 -9.63 -8.59 8.15
N ASN A 277 -8.41 -8.56 8.68
CA ASN A 277 -7.35 -9.49 8.26
C ASN A 277 -7.52 -10.82 8.99
N LYS A 278 -7.21 -11.95 8.33
CA LYS A 278 -7.23 -13.27 8.97
C LYS A 278 -6.14 -13.32 10.05
N LEU A 279 -6.50 -13.81 11.24
CA LEU A 279 -5.54 -14.15 12.29
C LEU A 279 -4.79 -15.41 11.86
N LEU A 280 -3.48 -15.27 11.73
CA LEU A 280 -2.58 -16.33 11.28
C LEU A 280 -2.22 -17.23 12.46
N GLN A 281 -2.24 -18.54 12.25
CA GLN A 281 -1.82 -19.52 13.26
C GLN A 281 -0.31 -19.80 13.15
N ASP A 282 0.30 -20.38 14.18
CA ASP A 282 1.73 -20.71 14.14
C ASP A 282 2.01 -21.94 13.24
N VAL A 283 2.17 -21.68 11.95
CA VAL A 283 2.58 -22.68 10.95
C VAL A 283 3.98 -23.21 11.23
N GLY A 284 4.88 -22.39 11.80
CA GLY A 284 6.25 -22.78 12.12
C GLY A 284 6.30 -23.90 13.16
N LEU A 285 5.47 -23.81 14.20
CA LEU A 285 5.36 -24.87 15.21
C LEU A 285 4.75 -26.12 14.59
N TRP A 286 3.64 -25.98 13.86
CA TRP A 286 2.96 -27.12 13.24
C TRP A 286 3.85 -27.88 12.26
N ILE A 287 4.53 -27.18 11.35
CA ILE A 287 5.40 -27.81 10.36
C ILE A 287 6.62 -28.46 11.02
N SER A 288 7.12 -27.91 12.13
CA SER A 288 8.20 -28.51 12.89
C SER A 288 7.82 -29.88 13.48
N HIS A 289 6.58 -30.00 13.97
CA HIS A 289 6.03 -31.28 14.45
C HIS A 289 5.86 -32.26 13.29
N LYS A 290 5.27 -31.80 12.18
CA LYS A 290 5.06 -32.63 10.98
C LYS A 290 6.37 -33.18 10.41
N ILE A 291 7.43 -32.36 10.35
CA ILE A 291 8.78 -32.79 9.95
C ILE A 291 9.32 -33.84 10.93
N LYS A 292 9.27 -33.59 12.25
CA LYS A 292 9.71 -34.57 13.25
C LYS A 292 8.99 -35.91 13.11
N ASP A 293 7.67 -35.89 12.99
CA ASP A 293 6.84 -37.08 12.86
C ASP A 293 7.12 -37.85 11.57
N HIS A 294 7.39 -37.16 10.46
CA HIS A 294 7.73 -37.79 9.19
C HIS A 294 9.05 -38.57 9.28
N PHE A 295 10.12 -37.93 9.79
CA PHE A 295 11.44 -38.55 9.84
C PHE A 295 11.58 -39.59 10.97
N ALA A 296 10.82 -39.45 12.07
CA ALA A 296 10.71 -40.49 13.09
C ALA A 296 10.08 -41.78 12.52
N ARG A 297 9.04 -41.66 11.67
CA ARG A 297 8.37 -42.81 11.04
C ARG A 297 9.27 -43.52 10.03
N LEU A 298 10.09 -42.80 9.28
CA LEU A 298 10.96 -43.36 8.23
C LEU A 298 12.14 -44.21 8.73
N HIS A 299 12.37 -44.33 10.06
CA HIS A 299 13.39 -45.21 10.68
C HIS A 299 14.83 -45.07 10.15
N LYS A 300 15.17 -43.99 9.41
CA LYS A 300 16.45 -43.86 8.69
C LYS A 300 17.25 -42.59 8.95
N MET A 301 16.72 -41.59 9.66
CA MET A 301 17.45 -40.36 9.98
C MET A 301 16.96 -39.74 11.30
N ALA A 302 17.85 -39.64 12.28
CA ALA A 302 17.63 -38.80 13.46
C ALA A 302 17.92 -37.34 13.10
N ILE A 303 16.93 -36.46 13.24
CA ILE A 303 17.09 -35.03 12.94
C ILE A 303 17.01 -34.22 14.23
N ASN A 304 18.04 -33.41 14.48
CA ASN A 304 18.01 -32.39 15.52
C ASN A 304 17.34 -31.14 14.97
N LEU A 305 16.09 -30.90 15.36
CA LEU A 305 15.32 -29.74 14.92
C LEU A 305 15.19 -28.72 16.05
N LYS A 306 15.72 -27.52 15.82
CA LYS A 306 15.54 -26.34 16.68
C LYS A 306 14.52 -25.41 16.04
N TYR A 307 13.40 -25.21 16.71
CA TYR A 307 12.37 -24.25 16.32
C TYR A 307 12.53 -22.96 17.13
N ILE A 308 12.41 -21.81 16.46
CA ILE A 308 12.33 -20.48 17.06
C ILE A 308 11.01 -19.89 16.58
N GLY A 309 10.08 -19.65 17.50
CA GLY A 309 8.68 -19.41 17.17
C GLY A 309 7.94 -18.40 18.04
N GLN A 310 6.75 -18.04 17.60
CA GLN A 310 5.83 -17.11 18.25
C GLN A 310 5.02 -17.87 19.30
N GLN A 311 5.35 -17.73 20.59
CA GLN A 311 4.51 -18.31 21.64
C GLN A 311 3.26 -17.44 21.84
N PHE A 312 2.11 -17.89 21.33
CA PHE A 312 0.81 -17.30 21.67
C PHE A 312 0.54 -17.49 23.17
N PRO A 313 0.11 -16.44 23.92
CA PRO A 313 0.01 -16.51 25.38
C PRO A 313 -1.21 -17.28 25.92
N TYR A 314 -1.83 -18.17 25.13
CA TYR A 314 -2.93 -19.01 25.59
C TYR A 314 -2.60 -20.49 25.36
N TYR A 315 -2.30 -21.16 26.48
CA TYR A 315 -2.10 -22.60 26.71
C TYR A 315 -0.67 -23.09 27.02
N SER A 316 -0.58 -23.54 28.28
CA SER A 316 0.38 -24.46 28.89
C SER A 316 1.70 -23.89 29.43
N LYS A 317 1.76 -23.99 30.76
CA LYS A 317 2.90 -23.83 31.65
C LYS A 317 3.82 -25.05 31.46
N LEU A 318 4.93 -24.88 30.74
CA LEU A 318 6.11 -25.73 30.88
C LEU A 318 7.36 -24.86 30.73
N LEU A 319 8.23 -24.94 31.74
CA LEU A 319 9.44 -24.15 31.88
C LEU A 319 10.39 -24.40 30.69
N LEU A 320 10.50 -23.41 29.81
CA LEU A 320 11.60 -23.22 28.87
C LEU A 320 11.89 -21.73 28.85
N ASN A 321 13.13 -21.35 29.13
CA ASN A 321 13.60 -19.97 28.99
C ASN A 321 13.54 -19.60 27.50
N LEU A 322 12.41 -19.03 27.06
CA LEU A 322 12.27 -18.38 25.76
C LEU A 322 12.64 -16.91 25.89
N SER A 323 13.65 -16.49 25.14
CA SER A 323 13.83 -15.09 24.77
C SER A 323 13.18 -14.89 23.40
N TYR A 324 12.25 -13.94 23.33
CA TYR A 324 11.43 -13.64 22.17
C TYR A 324 11.84 -12.29 21.61
N GLU A 325 12.09 -12.24 20.29
CA GLU A 325 12.13 -10.98 19.54
C GLU A 325 11.20 -11.14 18.33
N ASP A 326 10.06 -10.46 18.35
CA ASP A 326 9.22 -10.27 17.16
C ASP A 326 9.65 -8.97 16.49
N PRO A 327 10.40 -9.07 15.38
CA PRO A 327 10.89 -7.89 14.71
C PRO A 327 9.78 -7.18 13.95
N THR A 328 8.53 -7.66 13.88
CA THR A 328 7.47 -7.01 13.09
C THR A 328 7.30 -5.56 13.50
N TYR A 329 7.20 -5.29 14.81
CA TYR A 329 7.17 -3.90 15.29
C TYR A 329 8.51 -3.21 15.12
N MET A 330 9.63 -3.91 15.27
CA MET A 330 10.97 -3.33 15.07
C MET A 330 11.19 -2.89 13.61
N ILE A 331 10.73 -3.67 12.63
CA ILE A 331 10.81 -3.39 11.19
C ILE A 331 9.82 -2.29 10.80
N ARG A 332 8.62 -2.30 11.39
CA ARG A 332 7.57 -1.34 11.04
C ARG A 332 7.74 0.03 11.71
N ALA A 333 8.47 0.08 12.83
CA ALA A 333 8.69 1.29 13.62
C ALA A 333 10.09 1.89 13.47
N ILE A 334 10.94 1.38 12.57
CA ILE A 334 12.21 2.03 12.24
C ILE A 334 12.04 3.23 11.30
N PRO A 335 13.00 4.15 11.27
CA PRO A 335 13.08 5.19 10.25
C PRO A 335 13.20 4.58 8.84
N SER A 336 12.69 5.28 7.84
CA SER A 336 12.90 4.94 6.43
C SER A 336 14.35 5.16 6.00
N ASN A 337 14.84 4.28 5.12
CA ASN A 337 16.15 4.44 4.50
C ASN A 337 16.15 5.58 3.45
N ALA A 338 17.32 5.87 2.87
CA ALA A 338 17.46 6.94 1.88
C ALA A 338 16.58 6.74 0.62
N SER A 339 16.47 5.51 0.11
CA SER A 339 15.65 5.20 -1.05
C SER A 339 14.16 5.41 -0.76
N ASP A 340 13.71 4.91 0.38
CA ASP A 340 12.32 5.09 0.85
C ASP A 340 12.01 6.56 1.10
N ASN A 341 12.98 7.35 1.59
CA ASN A 341 12.81 8.78 1.77
C ASN A 341 12.56 9.50 0.45
N VAL A 342 13.32 9.17 -0.60
CA VAL A 342 13.09 9.71 -1.96
C VAL A 342 11.71 9.30 -2.46
N TYR A 343 11.34 8.03 -2.30
CA TYR A 343 10.04 7.53 -2.73
C TYR A 343 8.87 8.23 -2.00
N CYS A 344 8.95 8.35 -0.67
CA CYS A 344 7.96 9.07 0.15
C CYS A 344 7.85 10.55 -0.26
N THR A 345 8.98 11.17 -0.59
CA THR A 345 9.02 12.56 -1.07
C THR A 345 8.25 12.72 -2.36
N LEU A 346 8.48 11.83 -3.34
CA LEU A 346 7.80 11.90 -4.65
C LEU A 346 6.30 11.66 -4.52
N LEU A 347 5.87 10.72 -3.66
CA LEU A 347 4.45 10.48 -3.37
C LEU A 347 3.78 11.71 -2.73
N ALA A 348 4.40 12.26 -1.68
CA ALA A 348 3.89 13.42 -0.96
C ALA A 348 3.77 14.64 -1.87
N GLN A 349 4.83 14.99 -2.60
CA GLN A 349 4.83 16.14 -3.49
C GLN A 349 3.81 15.98 -4.62
N SER A 350 3.70 14.78 -5.20
CA SER A 350 2.67 14.48 -6.21
C SER A 350 1.26 14.67 -5.65
N ALA A 351 0.99 14.24 -4.42
CA ALA A 351 -0.31 14.43 -3.78
C ALA A 351 -0.62 15.93 -3.59
N VAL A 352 0.36 16.71 -3.13
CA VAL A 352 0.25 18.17 -2.98
C VAL A 352 -0.02 18.83 -4.33
N HIS A 353 0.72 18.47 -5.38
CA HIS A 353 0.52 19.00 -6.72
C HIS A 353 -0.87 18.69 -7.26
N GLY A 354 -1.36 17.46 -7.04
CA GLY A 354 -2.70 17.03 -7.46
C GLY A 354 -3.80 17.82 -6.76
N ALA A 355 -3.73 17.91 -5.43
CA ALA A 355 -4.71 18.64 -4.62
C ALA A 355 -4.74 20.14 -4.96
N MET A 356 -3.58 20.80 -5.06
CA MET A 356 -3.51 22.20 -5.48
C MET A 356 -4.09 22.41 -6.89
N ALA A 357 -3.87 21.45 -7.78
CA ALA A 357 -4.41 21.46 -9.15
C ALA A 357 -5.89 21.07 -9.24
N GLY A 358 -6.60 20.86 -8.14
CA GLY A 358 -8.04 20.59 -8.13
C GLY A 358 -8.43 19.13 -8.38
N TYR A 359 -7.46 18.22 -8.50
CA TYR A 359 -7.76 16.78 -8.50
C TYR A 359 -8.19 16.34 -7.09
N THR A 360 -9.10 15.37 -7.03
CA THR A 360 -9.66 14.83 -5.77
C THR A 360 -10.11 13.39 -5.98
N GLY A 361 -10.31 12.63 -4.90
CA GLY A 361 -10.77 11.24 -5.03
C GLY A 361 -9.70 10.28 -5.61
N PHE A 362 -8.42 10.56 -5.37
CA PHE A 362 -7.30 9.83 -5.95
C PHE A 362 -6.26 9.43 -4.91
N THR A 363 -5.48 8.40 -5.23
CA THR A 363 -4.19 8.11 -4.60
C THR A 363 -3.05 8.39 -5.57
N VAL A 364 -1.82 8.48 -5.06
CA VAL A 364 -0.61 8.54 -5.89
C VAL A 364 0.11 7.21 -5.84
N GLY A 365 0.59 6.72 -6.99
CA GLY A 365 1.47 5.57 -7.03
C GLY A 365 2.38 5.53 -8.27
N PRO A 366 3.46 4.74 -8.22
CA PRO A 366 4.27 4.46 -9.38
C PRO A 366 3.53 3.52 -10.34
N VAL A 367 3.54 3.88 -11.61
CA VAL A 367 3.05 3.08 -12.74
C VAL A 367 4.15 3.12 -13.82
N ASN A 368 4.78 1.98 -14.09
CA ASN A 368 5.81 1.83 -15.12
C ASN A 368 6.91 2.92 -15.08
N GLY A 369 7.43 3.19 -13.88
CA GLY A 369 8.52 4.15 -13.67
C GLY A 369 8.09 5.63 -13.66
N ARG A 370 6.79 5.93 -13.73
CA ARG A 370 6.25 7.30 -13.59
C ARG A 370 5.21 7.33 -12.47
N HIS A 371 5.13 8.44 -11.73
CA HIS A 371 4.04 8.63 -10.76
C HIS A 371 2.77 9.04 -11.51
N ALA A 372 1.65 8.45 -11.13
CA ALA A 372 0.33 8.73 -11.68
C ALA A 372 -0.69 8.95 -10.56
N TYR A 373 -1.74 9.68 -10.88
CA TYR A 373 -2.93 9.76 -10.05
C TYR A 373 -3.82 8.56 -10.38
N ILE A 374 -4.13 7.76 -9.37
CA ILE A 374 -4.92 6.53 -9.50
C ILE A 374 -6.24 6.75 -8.76
N PRO A 375 -7.40 6.68 -9.44
CA PRO A 375 -8.71 6.84 -8.82
C PRO A 375 -8.95 5.86 -7.67
N PHE A 376 -9.67 6.27 -6.61
CA PHE A 376 -9.89 5.41 -5.43
C PHE A 376 -10.61 4.10 -5.72
N ASN A 377 -11.54 4.09 -6.68
CA ASN A 377 -12.22 2.87 -7.10
C ASN A 377 -11.24 1.83 -7.64
N ARG A 378 -10.17 2.24 -8.33
CA ARG A 378 -9.21 1.31 -8.94
C ARG A 378 -8.35 0.56 -7.92
N ILE A 379 -7.99 1.21 -6.83
CA ILE A 379 -7.17 0.64 -5.75
C ILE A 379 -7.96 -0.45 -5.01
N ASN A 380 -9.28 -0.29 -4.91
CA ASN A 380 -10.14 -1.18 -4.14
C ASN A 380 -10.52 -2.47 -4.89
N GLU A 381 -10.21 -2.57 -6.19
CA GLU A 381 -10.63 -3.69 -7.03
C GLU A 381 -9.79 -4.95 -6.87
N ARG A 382 -8.47 -4.83 -6.76
CA ARG A 382 -7.55 -5.98 -6.79
C ARG A 382 -6.32 -5.74 -5.92
N GLN A 383 -5.92 -6.77 -5.18
CA GLN A 383 -4.59 -6.81 -4.58
C GLN A 383 -3.59 -7.35 -5.60
N ASN A 384 -2.40 -6.76 -5.62
CA ASN A 384 -1.31 -7.27 -6.44
C ASN A 384 -0.85 -8.61 -5.86
N GLN A 385 -0.78 -9.62 -6.71
CA GLN A 385 -0.23 -10.92 -6.36
C GLN A 385 1.05 -11.16 -7.16
N VAL A 386 2.05 -11.77 -6.52
CA VAL A 386 3.26 -12.19 -7.23
C VAL A 386 2.89 -13.30 -8.22
N VAL A 387 3.27 -13.11 -9.47
CA VAL A 387 3.08 -14.12 -10.52
C VAL A 387 4.20 -15.14 -10.42
N ILE A 388 3.93 -16.27 -9.75
CA ILE A 388 4.92 -17.34 -9.48
C ILE A 388 5.37 -18.13 -10.73
N THR A 389 4.89 -17.77 -11.91
CA THR A 389 5.25 -18.40 -13.18
C THR A 389 6.13 -17.51 -14.06
N ASP A 390 6.43 -16.30 -13.61
CA ASP A 390 7.16 -15.32 -14.41
C ASP A 390 8.69 -15.42 -14.24
N ARG A 391 9.40 -14.58 -15.00
CA ARG A 391 10.86 -14.52 -14.98
C ARG A 391 11.42 -13.91 -13.69
N MET A 392 10.64 -13.10 -12.98
CA MET A 392 11.07 -12.48 -11.72
C MET A 392 11.06 -13.53 -10.60
N TRP A 393 9.99 -14.32 -10.51
CA TRP A 393 9.92 -15.46 -9.59
C TRP A 393 11.02 -16.49 -9.86
N ALA A 394 11.25 -16.83 -11.13
CA ALA A 394 12.36 -17.73 -11.50
C ALA A 394 13.73 -17.23 -11.02
N ARG A 395 13.96 -15.90 -11.03
CA ARG A 395 15.18 -15.30 -10.48
C ARG A 395 15.24 -15.40 -8.96
N VAL A 396 14.12 -15.21 -8.25
CA VAL A 396 14.03 -15.41 -6.80
C VAL A 396 14.35 -16.87 -6.44
N LEU A 397 13.76 -17.84 -7.16
CA LEU A 397 14.07 -19.26 -6.97
C LEU A 397 15.56 -19.54 -7.17
N SER A 398 16.13 -19.00 -8.25
CA SER A 398 17.55 -19.21 -8.58
C SER A 398 18.52 -18.54 -7.60
N SER A 399 18.20 -17.34 -7.07
CA SER A 399 19.10 -16.64 -6.14
C SER A 399 19.05 -17.21 -4.73
N THR A 400 17.90 -17.73 -4.32
CA THR A 400 17.71 -18.34 -2.99
C THR A 400 18.02 -19.83 -2.96
N ASN A 401 18.19 -20.47 -4.12
CA ASN A 401 18.28 -21.93 -4.26
C ASN A 401 17.11 -22.68 -3.60
N GLN A 402 15.95 -22.03 -3.49
CA GLN A 402 14.72 -22.67 -3.03
C GLN A 402 14.11 -23.49 -4.18
N PRO A 403 13.53 -24.67 -3.90
CA PRO A 403 12.91 -25.48 -4.93
C PRO A 403 11.60 -24.83 -5.40
N SER A 404 11.23 -25.09 -6.64
CA SER A 404 9.88 -24.81 -7.12
C SER A 404 8.96 -25.90 -6.57
N PHE A 405 8.25 -25.63 -5.47
CA PHE A 405 7.25 -26.56 -4.91
C PHE A 405 5.95 -26.60 -5.73
N LEU A 406 6.05 -26.44 -7.05
CA LEU A 406 4.93 -26.61 -7.98
C LEU A 406 4.92 -28.07 -8.44
N SER A 407 3.79 -28.75 -8.29
CA SER A 407 3.63 -30.12 -8.79
C SER A 407 3.63 -30.16 -10.33
N ALA A 408 3.95 -31.32 -10.91
CA ALA A 408 3.92 -31.50 -12.38
C ALA A 408 2.54 -31.18 -12.99
N ASN A 409 1.47 -31.48 -12.27
CA ASN A 409 0.09 -31.19 -12.68
C ASN A 409 -0.23 -29.69 -12.65
N GLU A 410 0.25 -28.96 -11.64
CA GLU A 410 0.10 -27.50 -11.57
C GLU A 410 0.92 -26.80 -12.66
N LEU A 411 2.16 -27.24 -12.89
CA LEU A 411 2.98 -26.77 -14.02
C LEU A 411 2.29 -27.02 -15.37
N ALA A 412 1.64 -28.17 -15.55
CA ALA A 412 0.88 -28.46 -16.76
C ALA A 412 -0.37 -27.56 -16.89
N LYS A 413 -1.06 -27.26 -15.79
CA LYS A 413 -2.20 -26.33 -15.74
C LYS A 413 -1.77 -24.90 -16.10
N PHE A 414 -0.69 -24.39 -15.51
CA PHE A 414 -0.12 -23.07 -15.83
C PHE A 414 0.41 -22.98 -17.26
N LYS A 415 0.87 -24.09 -17.85
CA LYS A 415 1.25 -24.14 -19.28
C LYS A 415 0.04 -24.11 -20.22
N ARG A 416 -1.11 -24.64 -19.80
CA ARG A 416 -2.37 -24.66 -20.59
C ARG A 416 -3.15 -23.34 -20.46
N GLU A 417 -3.18 -22.79 -19.26
CA GLU A 417 -3.63 -21.43 -19.00
C GLU A 417 -2.53 -20.45 -19.43
N LYS A 418 -2.33 -20.22 -20.73
CA LYS A 418 -1.72 -18.95 -21.14
C LYS A 418 -2.73 -17.87 -20.76
N PRO A 419 -2.46 -16.99 -19.77
CA PRO A 419 -3.14 -15.70 -19.80
C PRO A 419 -2.63 -15.00 -21.07
N SER A 420 -3.49 -14.23 -21.72
CA SER A 420 -2.98 -13.13 -22.54
C SER A 420 -2.10 -12.26 -21.64
N CYS A 421 -0.79 -12.46 -21.74
CA CYS A 421 0.27 -11.84 -20.96
C CYS A 421 -0.11 -10.53 -20.26
N PRO A 422 -0.06 -10.43 -18.92
CA PRO A 422 0.45 -9.24 -18.28
C PRO A 422 1.98 -9.40 -18.24
N VAL A 423 2.66 -9.00 -19.32
CA VAL A 423 4.11 -8.74 -19.25
C VAL A 423 4.25 -7.33 -18.72
N VAL A 424 4.53 -7.13 -17.43
CA VAL A 424 5.39 -6.04 -16.96
C VAL A 424 5.97 -6.39 -15.59
N GLY A 425 7.28 -6.27 -15.46
CA GLY A 425 7.99 -6.01 -14.20
C GLY A 425 8.75 -4.70 -14.31
#